data_AF-A0A450SSA0-F1
#
_entry.id   AF-A0A450SSA0-F1
#
_cell.length_a   1.000
_cell.length_b   1.000
_cell.length_c   1.000
_cell.angle_alpha   90.00
_cell.angle_beta   90.00
_cell.angle_gamma   90.00
#
_symmetry.space_group_name_H-M   'P 1'
#
loop_
_entity.id
_entity.type
_entity.pdbx_description
1 polymer ?
#
loop_
_entity_poly.entity_id
_entity_poly.type
_entity_poly.pdbx_seq_one_letter_code
_entity_poly.pdbx_strand_id
1 'polypeptide(L)'
;MSEDTNNIQQENLLDKIAKLLNVQYVTPISPTQVRSLHKALPGYQAIGDDAVRVLRGDAPALKLDDALFQDLKQVLSDVERLEPAEQLLEKLYLSVYHQRLQATDRAMGDMYLIARRVRDFAEAEPEISRKAHFLTDFMKAFRPGRKKKKGEE
;
A
#
# COMPACT_ATOMS: atom_id res chain seq x y z
N MET A 1 -12.80 25.21 -9.82
CA MET A 1 -13.59 25.38 -8.59
C MET A 1 -13.70 24.09 -7.77
N SER A 2 -13.65 22.88 -8.36
CA SER A 2 -13.83 21.62 -7.62
C SER A 2 -12.54 21.02 -7.02
N GLU A 3 -11.37 21.39 -7.54
CA GLU A 3 -10.08 20.85 -7.09
C GLU A 3 -9.70 21.35 -5.69
N ASP A 4 -9.90 22.64 -5.40
CA ASP A 4 -9.53 23.24 -4.11
C ASP A 4 -10.36 22.67 -2.94
N THR A 5 -11.65 22.43 -3.14
CA THR A 5 -12.52 21.80 -2.13
C THR A 5 -12.18 20.34 -1.88
N ASN A 6 -11.73 19.59 -2.89
CA ASN A 6 -11.30 18.20 -2.70
C ASN A 6 -9.98 18.12 -1.93
N ASN A 7 -9.07 19.05 -2.18
CA ASN A 7 -7.76 19.07 -1.53
C ASN A 7 -7.88 19.35 -0.02
N ILE A 8 -8.72 20.32 0.35
CA ILE A 8 -9.01 20.67 1.76
C ILE A 8 -9.64 19.48 2.52
N GLN A 9 -10.47 18.67 1.85
CA GLN A 9 -11.08 17.49 2.47
C GLN A 9 -10.08 16.35 2.65
N GLN A 10 -9.15 16.18 1.71
CA GLN A 10 -8.11 15.16 1.79
C GLN A 10 -7.09 15.47 2.89
N GLU A 11 -6.64 16.73 3.01
CA GLU A 11 -5.74 17.16 4.10
C GLU A 11 -6.37 16.92 5.47
N ASN A 12 -7.64 17.29 5.64
CA ASN A 12 -8.38 17.06 6.90
C ASN A 12 -8.53 15.56 7.23
N LEU A 13 -8.67 14.70 6.22
CA LEU A 13 -8.74 13.25 6.43
C LEU A 13 -7.37 12.67 6.83
N LEU A 14 -6.29 13.11 6.17
CA LEU A 14 -4.93 12.69 6.50
C LEU A 14 -4.56 13.07 7.93
N ASP A 15 -4.92 14.27 8.37
CA ASP A 15 -4.69 14.72 9.75
C ASP A 15 -5.46 13.88 10.78
N LYS A 16 -6.70 13.48 10.47
CA LYS A 16 -7.49 12.60 11.35
C LYS A 16 -6.88 11.22 11.46
N ILE A 17 -6.44 10.65 10.33
CA ILE A 17 -5.80 9.32 10.31
C ILE A 17 -4.44 9.38 11.02
N ALA A 18 -3.65 10.44 10.81
CA ALA A 18 -2.39 10.67 11.48
C ALA A 18 -2.56 10.71 13.01
N LYS A 19 -3.58 11.46 13.49
CA LYS A 19 -3.96 11.48 14.91
C LYS A 19 -4.41 10.13 15.43
N LEU A 20 -5.23 9.40 14.68
CA LEU A 20 -5.71 8.06 15.06
C LEU A 20 -4.55 7.07 15.25
N LEU A 21 -3.56 7.12 14.36
CA LEU A 21 -2.41 6.23 14.37
C LEU A 21 -1.27 6.76 15.25
N ASN A 22 -1.45 7.91 15.89
CA ASN A 22 -0.41 8.60 16.65
C ASN A 22 0.89 8.79 15.84
N VAL A 23 0.76 9.16 14.56
CA VAL A 23 1.86 9.46 13.65
C VAL A 23 1.78 10.92 13.20
N GLN A 24 2.91 11.47 12.79
CA GLN A 24 2.95 12.78 12.16
C GLN A 24 2.95 12.58 10.65
N TYR A 25 2.10 13.33 9.95
CA TYR A 25 2.18 13.39 8.49
C TYR A 25 3.44 14.18 8.11
N VAL A 26 4.38 13.50 7.47
CA VAL A 26 5.63 14.08 6.97
C VAL A 26 5.65 14.03 5.46
N THR A 27 6.28 15.03 4.83
CA THR A 27 6.44 15.06 3.38
C THR A 27 7.21 13.82 2.92
N PRO A 28 6.71 13.08 1.90
CA PRO A 28 7.42 11.92 1.37
C PRO A 28 8.84 12.29 0.93
N ILE A 29 9.81 11.52 1.42
CA ILE A 29 11.20 11.66 1.01
C ILE A 29 11.43 10.98 -0.36
N SER A 30 12.46 11.42 -1.07
CA SER A 30 12.78 10.87 -2.39
C SER A 30 13.24 9.41 -2.31
N PRO A 31 13.07 8.60 -3.38
CA PRO A 31 13.54 7.21 -3.40
C PRO A 31 15.04 7.06 -3.10
N THR A 32 15.85 8.04 -3.51
CA THR A 32 17.28 8.09 -3.21
C THR A 32 17.55 8.26 -1.71
N GLN A 33 16.79 9.14 -1.06
CA GLN A 33 16.86 9.32 0.40
C GLN A 33 16.41 8.06 1.13
N VAL A 34 15.30 7.42 0.71
CA VAL A 34 14.86 6.14 1.28
C VAL A 34 15.98 5.10 1.22
N ARG A 35 16.60 4.91 0.05
CA ARG A 35 17.72 3.95 -0.10
C ARG A 35 18.92 4.28 0.78
N SER A 36 19.21 5.56 0.98
CA SER A 36 20.32 5.99 1.84
C SER A 36 20.05 5.74 3.34
N LEU A 37 18.78 5.78 3.74
CA LEU A 37 18.32 5.54 5.11
C LEU A 37 18.10 4.05 5.38
N HIS A 38 17.80 3.26 4.34
CA HIS A 38 17.64 1.81 4.39
C HIS A 38 19.01 1.13 4.53
N LYS A 39 19.71 1.43 5.64
CA LYS A 39 20.92 0.72 6.05
C LYS A 39 20.46 -0.62 6.66
N ALA A 40 20.82 -1.71 6.01
CA ALA A 40 20.38 -3.05 6.35
C ALA A 40 20.97 -3.51 7.68
N LEU A 41 20.37 -3.15 8.82
CA LEU A 41 20.83 -3.66 10.10
C LEU A 41 19.66 -3.98 11.06
N PRO A 42 19.07 -5.18 10.92
CA PRO A 42 18.19 -5.74 11.93
C PRO A 42 18.89 -5.75 13.31
N GLY A 43 18.16 -5.39 14.38
CA GLY A 43 18.64 -5.54 15.76
C GLY A 43 19.25 -4.30 16.43
N TYR A 44 19.22 -3.12 15.79
CA TYR A 44 19.72 -1.88 16.39
C TYR A 44 19.01 -1.45 17.66
N GLN A 45 17.73 -1.79 17.83
CA GLN A 45 17.01 -1.54 19.08
C GLN A 45 17.65 -2.30 20.23
N ALA A 46 17.83 -3.61 20.10
CA ALA A 46 18.47 -4.43 21.13
C ALA A 46 19.90 -3.97 21.42
N ILE A 47 20.70 -3.68 20.39
CA ILE A 47 22.07 -3.19 20.56
C ILE A 47 22.09 -1.80 21.22
N GLY A 48 21.18 -0.92 20.84
CA GLY A 48 21.06 0.43 21.40
C GLY A 48 20.63 0.40 22.87
N ASP A 49 19.65 -0.43 23.22
CA ASP A 49 19.22 -0.63 24.60
C ASP A 49 20.35 -1.21 25.46
N ASP A 50 21.07 -2.20 24.93
CA ASP A 50 22.24 -2.78 25.59
C ASP A 50 23.36 -1.74 25.76
N ALA A 51 23.63 -0.91 24.75
CA ALA A 51 24.62 0.16 24.84
C ALA A 51 24.26 1.16 25.94
N VAL A 52 22.99 1.57 26.05
CA VAL A 52 22.54 2.47 27.12
C VAL A 52 22.63 1.78 28.48
N ARG A 53 22.29 0.49 28.58
CA ARG A 53 22.34 -0.25 29.85
C ARG A 53 23.76 -0.47 30.34
N VAL A 54 24.68 -0.85 29.46
CA VAL A 54 26.05 -1.23 29.81
C VAL A 54 26.95 -0.02 29.98
N LEU A 55 26.92 0.93 29.03
CA LEU A 55 27.92 2.01 28.97
C LEU A 55 27.56 3.22 29.84
N ARG A 56 26.34 3.28 30.39
CA ARG A 56 25.95 4.40 31.27
C ARG A 56 26.78 4.48 32.55
N GLY A 57 27.18 3.33 33.11
CA GLY A 57 28.07 3.29 34.27
C GLY A 57 29.48 3.82 33.98
N ASP A 58 29.94 3.61 32.74
CA ASP A 58 31.27 4.03 32.27
C ASP A 58 31.26 5.38 31.54
N ALA A 59 30.10 6.05 31.47
CA ALA A 59 29.92 7.32 30.77
C ALA A 59 30.95 8.40 31.19
N PRO A 60 31.29 8.58 32.49
CA PRO A 60 32.31 9.54 32.90
C PRO A 60 33.70 9.21 32.36
N ALA A 61 34.05 7.91 32.31
CA ALA A 61 35.34 7.44 31.79
C ALA A 61 35.42 7.64 30.27
N LEU A 62 34.30 7.49 29.58
CA LEU A 62 34.17 7.66 28.13
C LEU A 62 33.93 9.13 27.71
N LYS A 63 33.80 10.06 28.66
CA LYS A 63 33.42 11.46 28.44
C LYS A 63 32.11 11.60 27.64
N LEU A 64 31.16 10.72 27.91
CA LEU A 64 29.84 10.74 27.30
C LEU A 64 28.88 11.52 28.18
N ASP A 65 28.07 12.37 27.56
CA ASP A 65 27.00 13.10 28.23
C ASP A 65 25.77 12.21 28.42
N ASP A 66 25.07 12.38 29.53
CA ASP A 66 23.78 11.73 29.79
C ASP A 66 22.73 12.11 28.73
N ALA A 67 22.82 13.31 28.15
CA ALA A 67 21.97 13.74 27.04
C ALA A 67 22.01 12.78 25.85
N LEU A 68 23.20 12.25 25.51
CA LEU A 68 23.37 11.30 24.40
C LEU A 68 22.56 10.00 24.62
N PHE A 69 22.55 9.50 25.86
CA PHE A 69 21.80 8.29 26.20
C PHE A 69 20.28 8.52 26.21
N GLN A 70 19.84 9.73 26.55
CA GLN A 70 18.42 10.10 26.47
C GLN A 70 17.97 10.24 25.02
N ASP A 71 18.77 10.88 24.18
CA ASP A 71 18.49 11.02 22.74
C ASP A 71 18.40 9.65 22.07
N LEU A 72 19.34 8.75 22.36
CA LEU A 72 19.30 7.38 21.84
C LEU A 72 18.02 6.64 22.27
N LYS A 73 17.66 6.70 23.55
CA LYS A 73 16.41 6.08 24.05
C LYS A 73 15.18 6.65 23.38
N GLN A 74 15.13 7.97 23.18
CA GLN A 74 14.00 8.62 22.53
C GLN A 74 13.85 8.14 21.09
N VAL A 75 14.94 8.10 20.32
CA VAL A 75 14.95 7.60 18.94
C VAL A 75 14.49 6.14 18.88
N LEU A 76 14.97 5.26 19.78
CA LEU A 76 14.55 3.86 19.81
C LEU A 76 13.06 3.71 20.12
N SER A 77 12.55 4.51 21.08
CA SER A 77 11.13 4.54 21.42
C SER A 77 10.26 5.04 20.26
N ASP A 78 10.74 6.03 19.50
CA ASP A 78 10.04 6.51 18.31
C ASP A 78 9.96 5.45 17.21
N VAL A 79 11.02 4.67 16.99
CA VAL A 79 10.99 3.54 16.05
C VAL A 79 9.97 2.49 16.49
N GLU A 80 10.01 2.08 17.77
CA GLU A 80 9.07 1.08 18.33
C GLU A 80 7.62 1.55 18.27
N ARG A 81 7.37 2.85 18.45
CA ARG A 81 6.05 3.46 18.33
C ARG A 81 5.53 3.48 16.89
N LEU A 82 6.40 3.70 15.89
CA LEU A 82 6.02 3.85 14.49
C LEU A 82 5.81 2.51 13.77
N GLU A 83 6.58 1.48 14.12
CA GLU A 83 6.56 0.18 13.44
C GLU A 83 5.17 -0.48 13.37
N PRO A 84 4.36 -0.54 14.45
CA PRO A 84 3.02 -1.14 14.37
C PRO A 84 2.08 -0.40 13.41
N ALA A 85 2.18 0.93 13.35
CA ALA A 85 1.37 1.75 12.46
C ALA A 85 1.77 1.53 11.00
N GLU A 86 3.08 1.44 10.71
CA GLU A 86 3.61 1.09 9.38
C GLU A 86 3.09 -0.27 8.91
N GLN A 87 3.24 -1.32 9.73
CA GLN A 87 2.78 -2.67 9.39
C GLN A 87 1.26 -2.74 9.18
N LEU A 88 0.49 -2.00 9.98
CA LEU A 88 -0.96 -1.93 9.83
C LEU A 88 -1.36 -1.27 8.51
N LEU A 89 -0.71 -0.14 8.17
CA LEU A 89 -0.97 0.59 6.94
C LEU A 89 -0.58 -0.23 5.70
N GLU A 90 0.52 -0.98 5.74
CA GLU A 90 0.90 -1.89 4.65
C GLU A 90 -0.17 -2.97 4.43
N LYS A 91 -0.61 -3.63 5.50
CA LYS A 91 -1.68 -4.66 5.42
C LYS A 91 -2.98 -4.08 4.88
N LEU A 92 -3.36 -2.88 5.32
CA LEU A 92 -4.56 -2.20 4.85
C LEU A 92 -4.44 -1.84 3.36
N TYR A 93 -3.29 -1.29 2.95
CA TYR A 93 -2.99 -0.98 1.56
C TYR A 93 -3.13 -2.24 0.68
N LEU A 94 -2.50 -3.35 1.08
CA LEU A 94 -2.58 -4.61 0.35
C LEU A 94 -4.02 -5.15 0.28
N SER A 95 -4.79 -5.05 1.37
CA SER A 95 -6.19 -5.45 1.39
C SER A 95 -7.03 -4.64 0.40
N VAL A 96 -6.90 -3.31 0.40
CA VAL A 96 -7.62 -2.43 -0.54
C VAL A 96 -7.18 -2.70 -1.97
N TYR A 97 -5.89 -2.89 -2.19
CA TYR A 97 -5.35 -3.28 -3.49
C TYR A 97 -5.97 -4.59 -4.00
N HIS A 98 -6.03 -5.62 -3.17
CA HIS A 98 -6.64 -6.91 -3.53
C HIS A 98 -8.15 -6.79 -3.78
N GLN A 99 -8.89 -6.03 -2.97
CA GLN A 99 -10.31 -5.78 -3.20
C GLN A 99 -10.55 -5.12 -4.56
N ARG A 100 -9.71 -4.15 -4.94
CA ARG A 100 -9.78 -3.50 -6.25
C ARG A 100 -9.50 -4.47 -7.39
N LEU A 101 -8.52 -5.37 -7.24
CA LEU A 101 -8.26 -6.42 -8.23
C LEU A 101 -9.47 -7.37 -8.37
N GLN A 102 -10.05 -7.82 -7.27
CA GLN A 102 -11.23 -8.68 -7.27
C GLN A 102 -12.43 -8.01 -7.93
N ALA A 103 -12.65 -6.72 -7.65
CA ALA A 103 -13.70 -5.94 -8.29
C ALA A 103 -13.48 -5.81 -9.81
N THR A 104 -12.22 -5.62 -10.22
CA THR A 104 -11.84 -5.55 -11.64
C THR A 104 -12.06 -6.90 -12.34
N ASP A 105 -11.69 -8.02 -11.72
CA ASP A 105 -11.92 -9.36 -12.24
C ASP A 105 -13.42 -9.65 -12.39
N ARG A 106 -14.23 -9.29 -11.38
CA ARG A 106 -15.69 -9.40 -11.46
C ARG A 106 -16.26 -8.58 -12.61
N ALA A 107 -15.83 -7.33 -12.75
CA ALA A 107 -16.27 -6.47 -13.85
C ALA A 107 -15.92 -7.07 -15.23
N MET A 108 -14.73 -7.66 -15.38
CA MET A 108 -14.36 -8.40 -16.60
C MET A 108 -15.28 -9.60 -16.83
N GLY A 109 -15.60 -10.38 -15.80
CA GLY A 109 -16.56 -11.48 -15.86
C GLY A 109 -17.94 -11.03 -16.33
N ASP A 110 -18.47 -9.96 -15.77
CA ASP A 110 -19.78 -9.40 -16.13
C ASP A 110 -19.79 -8.88 -17.58
N MET A 111 -18.72 -8.21 -18.01
CA MET A 111 -18.54 -7.80 -19.41
C MET A 111 -18.52 -8.99 -20.38
N TYR A 112 -17.90 -10.13 -20.00
CA TYR A 112 -17.98 -11.36 -20.79
C TYR A 112 -19.41 -11.89 -20.91
N LEU A 113 -20.18 -11.87 -19.83
CA LEU A 113 -21.57 -12.32 -19.83
C LEU A 113 -22.43 -11.44 -20.73
N ILE A 114 -22.27 -10.11 -20.64
CA ILE A 114 -22.97 -9.16 -21.52
C ILE A 114 -22.60 -9.40 -22.98
N ALA A 115 -21.29 -9.51 -23.29
CA ALA A 115 -20.82 -9.77 -24.65
C ALA A 115 -21.35 -11.08 -25.22
N ARG A 116 -21.45 -12.13 -24.39
CA ARG A 116 -22.07 -13.40 -24.76
C ARG A 116 -23.55 -13.22 -25.07
N ARG A 117 -24.30 -12.53 -24.21
CA ARG A 117 -25.73 -12.31 -24.41
C ARG A 117 -26.04 -11.51 -25.67
N VAL A 118 -25.24 -10.48 -25.95
CA VAL A 118 -25.32 -9.69 -27.20
C VAL A 118 -25.13 -10.59 -28.42
N ARG A 119 -24.19 -11.54 -28.37
CA ARG A 119 -23.96 -12.49 -29.47
C ARG A 119 -25.14 -13.44 -29.64
N ASP A 120 -25.65 -14.00 -28.53
CA ASP A 120 -26.78 -14.95 -28.56
C ASP A 120 -28.07 -14.29 -29.09
N PHE A 121 -28.22 -12.96 -28.97
CA PHE A 121 -29.36 -12.19 -29.47
C PHE A 121 -29.15 -11.56 -30.86
N ALA A 122 -27.96 -11.70 -31.45
CA ALA A 122 -27.58 -10.96 -32.65
C ALA A 122 -28.41 -11.30 -33.89
N GLU A 123 -28.94 -12.51 -33.98
CA GLU A 123 -29.81 -12.95 -35.08
C GLU A 123 -31.22 -12.35 -34.98
N ALA A 124 -31.75 -12.25 -33.76
CA ALA A 124 -33.09 -11.73 -33.51
C ALA A 124 -33.14 -10.19 -33.53
N GLU A 125 -32.10 -9.52 -33.03
CA GLU A 125 -32.02 -8.06 -32.93
C GLU A 125 -30.64 -7.55 -33.39
N PRO A 126 -30.41 -7.45 -34.72
CA PRO A 126 -29.10 -7.12 -35.28
C PRO A 126 -28.55 -5.75 -34.87
N GLU A 127 -29.43 -4.78 -34.61
CA GLU A 127 -29.06 -3.42 -34.20
C GLU A 127 -28.39 -3.38 -32.81
N ILE A 128 -28.77 -4.27 -31.90
CA ILE A 128 -28.12 -4.40 -30.58
C ILE A 128 -26.68 -4.87 -30.76
N SER A 129 -26.46 -5.83 -31.66
CA SER A 129 -25.13 -6.35 -31.99
C SER A 129 -24.23 -5.27 -32.59
N ARG A 130 -24.76 -4.44 -33.51
CA ARG A 130 -24.03 -3.31 -34.09
C ARG A 130 -23.62 -2.29 -33.04
N LYS A 131 -24.53 -1.89 -32.15
CA LYS A 131 -24.24 -0.91 -31.08
C LYS A 131 -23.22 -1.41 -30.06
N ALA A 132 -23.24 -2.71 -29.75
CA ALA A 132 -22.33 -3.33 -28.78
C ALA A 132 -21.07 -3.93 -29.42
N HIS A 133 -20.74 -3.57 -30.67
CA HIS A 133 -19.57 -4.10 -31.38
C HIS A 133 -18.25 -3.81 -30.64
N PHE A 134 -18.13 -2.62 -30.04
CA PHE A 134 -16.96 -2.22 -29.24
C PHE A 134 -16.64 -3.19 -28.10
N LEU A 135 -17.67 -3.71 -27.43
CA LEU A 135 -17.52 -4.67 -26.34
C LEU A 135 -17.03 -6.00 -26.88
N THR A 136 -17.55 -6.42 -28.03
CA THR A 136 -17.14 -7.66 -28.69
C THR A 136 -15.67 -7.62 -29.11
N ASP A 137 -15.21 -6.49 -29.65
CA ASP A 137 -13.81 -6.30 -30.04
C ASP A 137 -12.88 -6.20 -28.84
N PHE A 138 -13.29 -5.50 -27.79
CA PHE A 138 -12.58 -5.49 -26.52
C PHE A 138 -12.41 -6.93 -25.97
N MET A 139 -13.48 -7.74 -25.95
CA MET A 139 -13.40 -9.12 -25.47
C MET A 139 -12.52 -10.03 -26.36
N LYS A 140 -12.31 -9.71 -27.65
CA LYS A 140 -11.37 -10.46 -28.51
C LYS A 140 -9.92 -10.20 -28.10
N ALA A 141 -9.57 -8.96 -27.78
CA ALA A 141 -8.22 -8.56 -27.39
C ALA A 141 -7.82 -9.13 -26.03
N PHE A 142 -8.78 -9.26 -25.10
CA PHE A 142 -8.52 -9.67 -23.72
C PHE A 142 -8.98 -11.10 -23.39
N ARG A 143 -9.18 -11.96 -24.40
CA ARG A 143 -9.62 -13.35 -24.18
C ARG A 143 -8.72 -14.01 -23.13
N PRO A 144 -9.28 -14.58 -22.05
CA PRO A 144 -8.47 -15.34 -21.12
C PRO A 144 -7.92 -16.51 -21.93
N GLY A 145 -6.60 -16.75 -21.89
CA GLY A 145 -6.02 -17.94 -22.48
C GLY A 145 -6.79 -19.17 -22.03
N ARG A 146 -6.93 -20.19 -22.89
CA ARG A 146 -7.59 -21.47 -22.54
C ARG A 146 -7.09 -21.88 -21.15
N LYS A 147 -7.97 -21.87 -20.14
CA LYS A 147 -7.66 -22.53 -18.86
C LYS A 147 -7.31 -23.97 -19.23
N LYS A 148 -6.04 -24.36 -19.07
CA LYS A 148 -5.66 -25.77 -19.15
C LYS A 148 -6.62 -26.51 -18.21
N LYS A 149 -7.38 -27.46 -18.75
CA LYS A 149 -8.19 -28.35 -17.92
C LYS A 149 -7.21 -29.04 -16.98
N LYS A 150 -7.48 -29.04 -15.68
CA LYS A 150 -6.77 -29.91 -14.74
C LYS A 150 -6.98 -31.34 -15.23
N GLY A 151 -5.97 -31.96 -15.83
CA GLY A 151 -6.05 -33.31 -16.38
C GLY A 151 -5.25 -33.60 -17.66
N GLU A 152 -4.50 -32.64 -18.22
CA GLU A 152 -3.50 -32.95 -19.27
C GLU A 152 -2.11 -32.73 -18.68
N GLU A 153 -1.60 -33.77 -18.01
CA GLU A 153 -0.17 -34.10 -17.92
C GLU A 153 0.27 -34.85 -19.18
#